data_AF-A0A973GW69-F1
#
_entry.id   AF-A0A973GW69-F1
#
_cell.length_a   1.000
_cell.length_b   1.000
_cell.length_c   1.000
_cell.angle_alpha   90.00
_cell.angle_beta   90.00
_cell.angle_gamma   90.00
#
_symmetry.space_group_name_H-M   'P 1'
#
loop_
_entity.id
_entity.type
_entity.pdbx_description
1 polymer ?
#
loop_
_entity_poly.entity_id
_entity_poly.type
_entity_poly.pdbx_seq_one_letter_code
_entity_poly.pdbx_strand_id
1 'polypeptide(L)'
;MTSPSFASPDTTSPTPTGIGHYIYGIILSDDLAIFEVDGLDPADEVHTVVAGGLGVVTSRVDPNSLHGLDRAAAVRYLSAHQRVLEAVMRDYPVLPVKFGTTLPDEGALLALLRQGDQLLRTTLAAYTGKQQREVVVLWELKQVFQEIAAGEPIATLRAQIAGLSPDETVNERIALGQLVHAALQQRRGEIGAQAIAQLRDMADDLIVNPSMDDSMVVNLALLLDDARESDLDAQLDTLDALFGGRLQIRCVGPLPPYSFATLEAHVLPFAAIDAARQQLGLAEEVDAAEIKRAYRQLAAQAHPDLNPSAEHAVAHMEALTGAYQLLSALAKAQAPAASDAINDWPCYLDRAAVERTLLLAVVRQEGAN
;
A
#
# COMPACT_ATOMS: atom_id res chain seq x y z
N MET A 1 16.16 -5.80 -0.13
CA MET A 1 15.46 -6.65 0.87
C MET A 1 14.00 -6.58 0.50
N THR A 2 13.52 -7.60 -0.22
CA THR A 2 12.14 -7.70 -0.71
C THR A 2 11.21 -7.98 0.45
N SER A 3 10.18 -7.15 0.61
CA SER A 3 9.07 -7.40 1.53
C SER A 3 8.46 -8.77 1.24
N PRO A 4 8.11 -9.58 2.25
CA PRO A 4 7.42 -10.83 2.00
C PRO A 4 6.03 -10.51 1.45
N SER A 5 5.81 -10.82 0.16
CA SER A 5 4.49 -10.88 -0.43
C SER A 5 3.77 -12.06 0.22
N PHE A 6 2.85 -11.78 1.14
CA PHE A 6 1.98 -12.79 1.71
C PHE A 6 0.96 -13.19 0.65
N ALA A 7 1.18 -14.32 0.00
CA ALA A 7 0.17 -14.97 -0.83
C ALA A 7 -1.09 -15.14 0.01
N SER A 8 -2.21 -14.61 -0.47
CA SER A 8 -3.51 -14.75 0.19
C SER A 8 -3.86 -16.24 0.26
N PRO A 9 -3.97 -16.85 1.45
CA PRO A 9 -4.52 -18.19 1.54
C PRO A 9 -6.03 -18.06 1.37
N ASP A 10 -6.58 -18.68 0.32
CA ASP A 10 -8.00 -18.99 0.26
C ASP A 10 -8.36 -19.78 1.51
N THR A 11 -8.92 -19.08 2.49
CA THR A 11 -9.34 -19.65 3.76
C THR A 11 -10.69 -19.05 4.09
N THR A 12 -11.72 -19.86 3.93
CA THR A 12 -13.03 -19.70 4.54
C THR A 12 -12.86 -19.70 6.06
N SER A 13 -12.48 -18.53 6.58
CA SER A 13 -12.45 -18.24 8.00
C SER A 13 -13.90 -18.14 8.50
N PRO A 14 -14.22 -18.61 9.72
CA PRO A 14 -15.55 -18.45 10.29
C PRO A 14 -15.89 -16.95 10.34
N THR A 15 -17.06 -16.60 9.82
CA THR A 15 -17.58 -15.25 9.75
C THR A 15 -17.65 -14.66 11.16
N PRO A 16 -16.95 -13.55 11.47
CA PRO A 16 -17.07 -12.92 12.77
C PRO A 16 -18.51 -12.41 12.96
N THR A 17 -19.25 -13.07 13.84
CA THR A 17 -20.59 -12.67 14.29
C THR A 17 -20.43 -11.65 15.42
N GLY A 18 -20.12 -10.41 15.08
CA GLY A 18 -20.00 -9.31 16.03
C GLY A 18 -19.76 -7.97 15.33
N ILE A 19 -20.15 -6.89 15.98
CA ILE A 19 -19.77 -5.53 15.57
C ILE A 19 -18.27 -5.39 15.85
N GLY A 20 -17.47 -5.15 14.81
CA GLY A 20 -16.04 -4.91 14.91
C GLY A 20 -15.73 -3.41 14.96
N HIS A 21 -14.45 -3.11 15.14
CA HIS A 21 -13.90 -1.76 15.11
C HIS A 21 -13.15 -1.53 13.81
N TYR A 22 -13.62 -0.57 13.00
CA TYR A 22 -12.91 -0.10 11.82
C TYR A 22 -11.82 0.87 12.22
N ILE A 23 -10.63 0.72 11.65
CA ILE A 23 -9.49 1.58 11.97
C ILE A 23 -9.22 2.55 10.82
N TYR A 24 -9.29 3.84 11.11
CA TYR A 24 -8.97 4.89 10.14
C TYR A 24 -7.48 5.20 10.15
N GLY A 25 -6.91 5.46 11.33
CA GLY A 25 -5.53 5.89 11.48
C GLY A 25 -5.06 5.87 12.92
N ILE A 26 -3.76 6.08 13.10
CA ILE A 26 -3.10 6.20 14.41
C ILE A 26 -2.61 7.64 14.59
N ILE A 27 -2.78 8.18 15.78
CA ILE A 27 -2.36 9.54 16.15
C ILE A 27 -1.52 9.54 17.43
N LEU A 28 -0.74 10.61 17.62
CA LEU A 28 -0.09 10.92 18.91
C LEU A 28 -1.09 11.67 19.80
N SER A 29 -1.74 10.95 20.71
CA SER A 29 -2.69 11.55 21.66
C SER A 29 -2.96 10.62 22.85
N ASP A 30 -3.17 11.19 24.03
CA ASP A 30 -3.75 10.52 25.21
C ASP A 30 -5.23 10.91 25.41
N ASP A 31 -5.78 11.77 24.55
CA ASP A 31 -7.12 12.30 24.70
C ASP A 31 -8.16 11.37 24.09
N LEU A 32 -9.20 11.08 24.87
CA LEU A 32 -10.44 10.51 24.36
C LEU A 32 -11.19 11.62 23.62
N ALA A 33 -11.22 11.54 22.30
CA ALA A 33 -11.82 12.51 21.40
C ALA A 33 -12.94 11.86 20.59
N ILE A 34 -13.96 12.65 20.27
CA ILE A 34 -14.99 12.35 19.29
C ILE A 34 -14.83 13.36 18.16
N PHE A 35 -14.79 12.88 16.92
CA PHE A 35 -14.63 13.73 15.74
C PHE A 35 -15.98 13.99 15.10
N GLU A 36 -16.30 15.27 14.85
CA GLU A 36 -17.53 15.69 14.17
C GLU A 36 -17.45 15.43 12.65
N VAL A 37 -17.42 14.16 12.27
CA VAL A 37 -17.34 13.71 10.87
C VAL A 37 -18.01 12.34 10.74
N ASP A 38 -18.80 12.14 9.69
CA ASP A 38 -19.42 10.84 9.44
C ASP A 38 -18.36 9.80 9.06
N GLY A 39 -18.31 8.71 9.83
CA GLY A 39 -17.51 7.52 9.51
C GLY A 39 -18.12 6.67 8.39
N LEU A 40 -17.71 5.40 8.36
CA LEU A 40 -18.26 4.40 7.43
C LEU A 40 -19.73 4.06 7.72
N ASP A 41 -20.07 3.94 9.00
CA ASP A 41 -21.44 3.88 9.49
C ASP A 41 -21.79 5.25 10.10
N PRO A 42 -22.66 6.05 9.44
CA PRO A 42 -23.05 7.36 9.95
C PRO A 42 -23.81 7.31 11.29
N ALA A 43 -24.28 6.14 11.72
CA ALA A 43 -24.94 5.98 13.01
C ALA A 43 -23.97 5.85 14.20
N ASP A 44 -22.68 5.63 13.94
CA ASP A 44 -21.65 5.47 14.98
C ASP A 44 -20.65 6.63 14.93
N GLU A 45 -20.23 7.08 16.11
CA GLU A 45 -19.32 8.21 16.25
C GLU A 45 -17.88 7.77 16.00
N VAL A 46 -17.15 8.55 15.20
CA VAL A 46 -15.71 8.39 15.06
C VAL A 46 -15.04 8.91 16.33
N HIS A 47 -14.29 8.05 17.01
CA HIS A 47 -13.68 8.35 18.30
C HIS A 47 -12.27 7.77 18.44
N THR A 48 -11.58 8.11 19.52
CA THR A 48 -10.27 7.56 19.86
C THR A 48 -10.33 6.47 20.93
N VAL A 49 -9.51 5.44 20.77
CA VAL A 49 -9.10 4.51 21.84
C VAL A 49 -7.63 4.73 22.10
N VAL A 50 -7.25 5.04 23.34
CA VAL A 50 -5.89 5.51 23.67
C VAL A 50 -5.14 4.54 24.58
N ALA A 51 -3.82 4.46 24.39
CA ALA A 51 -2.92 3.76 25.29
C ALA A 51 -1.51 4.34 25.21
N GLY A 52 -1.06 4.92 26.32
CA GLY A 52 0.31 5.39 26.49
C GLY A 52 0.73 6.40 25.43
N GLY A 53 0.03 7.51 25.25
CA GLY A 53 0.40 8.59 24.33
C GLY A 53 0.14 8.32 22.85
N LEU A 54 -0.57 7.24 22.53
CA LEU A 54 -1.03 6.90 21.19
C LEU A 54 -2.54 6.69 21.20
N GLY A 55 -3.20 7.09 20.10
CA GLY A 55 -4.63 6.90 19.89
C GLY A 55 -4.92 6.18 18.57
N VAL A 56 -5.85 5.23 18.59
CA VAL A 56 -6.47 4.67 17.39
C VAL A 56 -7.73 5.46 17.09
N VAL A 57 -7.83 6.06 15.90
CA VAL A 57 -9.08 6.65 15.41
C VAL A 57 -9.93 5.52 14.82
N THR A 58 -11.12 5.32 15.39
CA THR A 58 -11.97 4.17 15.10
C THR A 58 -13.45 4.51 15.15
N SER A 59 -14.28 3.67 14.53
CA SER A 59 -15.72 3.63 14.72
C SER A 59 -16.16 2.17 14.60
N ARG A 60 -17.36 1.85 15.09
CA ARG A 60 -17.92 0.52 14.93
C ARG A 60 -18.36 0.28 13.48
N VAL A 61 -18.28 -0.97 13.04
CA VAL A 61 -18.77 -1.42 11.75
C VAL A 61 -19.16 -2.89 11.83
N ASP A 62 -20.14 -3.33 11.04
CA ASP A 62 -20.29 -4.75 10.74
C ASP A 62 -19.15 -5.16 9.79
N PRO A 63 -18.21 -6.04 10.18
CA PRO A 63 -17.11 -6.44 9.31
C PRO A 63 -17.59 -7.06 7.99
N ASN A 64 -18.77 -7.70 8.00
CA ASN A 64 -19.36 -8.30 6.80
C ASN A 64 -19.77 -7.26 5.77
N SER A 65 -20.04 -6.02 6.19
CA SER A 65 -20.40 -4.93 5.30
C SER A 65 -19.26 -4.51 4.37
N LEU A 66 -18.01 -4.90 4.66
CA LEU A 66 -16.82 -4.57 3.89
C LEU A 66 -16.43 -5.65 2.87
N HIS A 67 -17.08 -6.81 2.90
CA HIS A 67 -16.81 -7.91 1.97
C HIS A 67 -17.72 -7.85 0.75
N GLY A 68 -17.17 -8.12 -0.44
CA GLY A 68 -17.96 -8.21 -1.67
C GLY A 68 -18.59 -6.89 -2.11
N LEU A 69 -17.96 -5.76 -1.79
CA LEU A 69 -18.47 -4.43 -2.11
C LEU A 69 -18.68 -4.25 -3.62
N ASP A 70 -19.85 -3.74 -4.00
CA ASP A 70 -20.03 -3.17 -5.33
C ASP A 70 -19.23 -1.86 -5.46
N ARG A 71 -19.09 -1.39 -6.71
CA ARG A 71 -18.31 -0.19 -7.01
C ARG A 71 -18.84 1.06 -6.28
N ALA A 72 -20.16 1.20 -6.13
CA ALA A 72 -20.75 2.39 -5.52
C ALA A 72 -20.53 2.41 -4.00
N ALA A 73 -20.68 1.25 -3.34
CA ALA A 73 -20.38 1.08 -1.93
C ALA A 73 -18.89 1.26 -1.64
N ALA A 74 -18.01 0.69 -2.47
CA ALA A 74 -16.56 0.87 -2.33
C ALA A 74 -16.15 2.35 -2.40
N VAL A 75 -16.67 3.10 -3.40
CA VAL A 75 -16.41 4.55 -3.51
C VAL A 75 -16.92 5.30 -2.28
N ARG A 76 -18.15 5.01 -1.81
CA ARG A 76 -18.72 5.65 -0.62
C ARG A 76 -17.84 5.43 0.62
N TYR A 77 -17.40 4.19 0.88
CA TYR A 77 -16.58 3.89 2.05
C TYR A 77 -15.16 4.44 1.95
N LEU A 78 -14.54 4.42 0.77
CA LEU A 78 -13.26 5.07 0.54
C LEU A 78 -13.34 6.58 0.80
N SER A 79 -14.40 7.24 0.30
CA SER A 79 -14.65 8.66 0.58
C SER A 79 -14.90 8.93 2.07
N ALA A 80 -15.63 8.07 2.77
CA ALA A 80 -15.82 8.21 4.21
C ALA A 80 -14.51 8.08 4.99
N HIS A 81 -13.71 7.05 4.70
CA HIS A 81 -12.39 6.84 5.28
C HIS A 81 -11.47 8.06 5.08
N GLN A 82 -11.43 8.58 3.84
CA GLN A 82 -10.62 9.75 3.51
C GLN A 82 -11.06 11.00 4.29
N ARG A 83 -12.36 11.30 4.33
CA ARG A 83 -12.89 12.47 5.06
C ARG A 83 -12.56 12.44 6.54
N VAL A 84 -12.63 11.25 7.18
CA VAL A 84 -12.27 11.10 8.58
C VAL A 84 -10.81 11.47 8.80
N LEU A 85 -9.90 10.93 7.98
CA LEU A 85 -8.48 11.22 8.14
C LEU A 85 -8.13 12.67 7.82
N GLU A 86 -8.77 13.29 6.83
CA GLU A 86 -8.63 14.73 6.56
C GLU A 86 -9.12 15.59 7.73
N ALA A 87 -10.19 15.18 8.43
CA ALA A 87 -10.68 15.88 9.61
C ALA A 87 -9.71 15.75 10.80
N VAL A 88 -9.22 14.53 11.06
CA VAL A 88 -8.25 14.24 12.13
C VAL A 88 -6.93 14.98 11.91
N MET A 89 -6.45 15.03 10.66
CA MET A 89 -5.16 15.61 10.30
C MET A 89 -5.08 17.12 10.55
N ARG A 90 -6.21 17.80 10.74
CA ARG A 90 -6.23 19.23 11.09
C ARG A 90 -5.59 19.50 12.45
N ASP A 91 -5.76 18.56 13.39
CA ASP A 91 -5.36 18.74 14.79
C ASP A 91 -4.24 17.77 15.20
N TYR A 92 -4.05 16.67 14.46
CA TYR A 92 -3.10 15.61 14.82
C TYR A 92 -2.24 15.14 13.63
N PRO A 93 -0.94 14.87 13.84
CA PRO A 93 -0.18 14.02 12.93
C PRO A 93 -0.84 12.64 12.84
N VAL A 94 -1.08 12.16 11.62
CA VAL A 94 -1.81 10.93 11.38
C VAL A 94 -1.00 9.94 10.56
N LEU A 95 -0.92 8.70 11.06
CA LEU A 95 -0.47 7.54 10.31
C LEU A 95 -1.71 6.84 9.76
N PRO A 96 -2.01 6.94 8.46
CA PRO A 96 -3.18 6.29 7.89
C PRO A 96 -3.06 4.78 8.00
N VAL A 97 -4.19 4.11 8.23
CA VAL A 97 -4.29 2.65 8.24
C VAL A 97 -4.92 2.19 6.94
N LYS A 98 -4.51 1.02 6.45
CA LYS A 98 -5.04 0.43 5.22
C LYS A 98 -6.56 0.36 5.27
N PHE A 99 -7.19 0.82 4.18
CA PHE A 99 -8.63 0.73 4.03
C PHE A 99 -9.13 -0.71 4.22
N GLY A 100 -10.18 -0.89 5.03
CA GLY A 100 -10.78 -2.19 5.29
C GLY A 100 -10.21 -2.91 6.51
N THR A 101 -9.21 -2.35 7.18
CA THR A 101 -8.69 -2.92 8.43
C THR A 101 -9.73 -2.81 9.54
N THR A 102 -10.11 -3.96 10.07
CA THR A 102 -11.00 -4.09 11.23
C THR A 102 -10.38 -4.96 12.31
N LEU A 103 -10.67 -4.67 13.57
CA LEU A 103 -10.31 -5.49 14.72
C LEU A 103 -11.57 -5.88 15.52
N PRO A 104 -11.58 -7.04 16.20
CA PRO A 104 -12.79 -7.59 16.78
C PRO A 104 -13.34 -6.78 17.98
N ASP A 105 -12.46 -6.13 18.75
CA ASP A 105 -12.82 -5.42 19.98
C ASP A 105 -11.78 -4.36 20.38
N GLU A 106 -12.11 -3.56 21.40
CA GLU A 106 -11.20 -2.57 21.97
C GLU A 106 -9.92 -3.18 22.58
N GLY A 107 -9.98 -4.43 23.07
CA GLY A 107 -8.80 -5.14 23.57
C GLY A 107 -7.75 -5.33 22.48
N ALA A 108 -8.18 -5.66 21.26
CA ALA A 108 -7.33 -5.75 20.08
C ALA A 108 -6.79 -4.37 19.65
N LEU A 109 -7.56 -3.29 19.77
CA LEU A 109 -7.07 -1.92 19.52
C LEU A 109 -5.96 -1.54 20.51
N LEU A 110 -6.15 -1.84 21.80
CA LEU A 110 -5.13 -1.61 22.83
C LEU A 110 -3.89 -2.47 22.61
N ALA A 111 -4.05 -3.70 22.13
CA ALA A 111 -2.95 -4.59 21.77
C ALA A 111 -2.15 -4.01 20.58
N LEU A 112 -2.82 -3.47 19.55
CA LEU A 112 -2.19 -2.79 18.42
C LEU A 112 -1.29 -1.65 18.89
N LEU A 113 -1.78 -0.78 19.78
CA LEU A 113 -1.00 0.34 20.30
C LEU A 113 0.20 -0.13 21.12
N ARG A 114 0.01 -1.08 22.03
CA ARG A 114 1.09 -1.60 22.91
C ARG A 114 2.17 -2.34 22.14
N GLN A 115 1.77 -3.22 21.22
CA GLN A 115 2.70 -4.00 20.41
C GLN A 115 3.42 -3.13 19.37
N GLY A 116 2.71 -2.15 18.81
CA GLY A 116 3.23 -1.24 17.79
C GLY A 116 3.97 -0.03 18.33
N ASP A 117 4.02 0.24 19.64
CA ASP A 117 4.42 1.54 20.21
C ASP A 117 5.68 2.15 19.56
N GLN A 118 6.78 1.40 19.52
CA GLN A 118 8.04 1.90 18.92
C GLN A 118 7.91 2.16 17.41
N LEU A 119 7.29 1.24 16.66
CA LEU A 119 7.05 1.39 15.22
C LEU A 119 6.19 2.62 14.95
N LEU A 120 5.04 2.72 15.61
CA LEU A 120 4.05 3.78 15.44
C LEU A 120 4.64 5.15 15.76
N ARG A 121 5.35 5.29 16.89
CA ARG A 121 6.01 6.54 17.27
C ARG A 121 7.09 6.96 16.30
N THR A 122 7.96 6.02 15.92
CA THR A 122 9.06 6.31 15.00
C THR A 122 8.50 6.78 13.66
N THR A 123 7.45 6.13 13.17
CA THR A 123 6.78 6.52 11.93
C THR A 123 6.08 7.88 12.08
N LEU A 124 5.23 8.08 13.10
CA LEU A 124 4.52 9.35 13.31
C LEU A 124 5.48 10.54 13.44
N ALA A 125 6.60 10.37 14.17
CA ALA A 125 7.62 11.41 14.30
C ALA A 125 8.26 11.78 12.94
N ALA A 126 8.46 10.81 12.04
CA ALA A 126 9.03 11.07 10.71
C ALA A 126 8.11 11.88 9.78
N TYR A 127 6.80 11.86 10.02
CA TYR A 127 5.77 12.55 9.23
C TYR A 127 5.10 13.73 9.95
N THR A 128 5.52 14.05 11.16
CA THR A 128 4.98 15.21 11.90
C THR A 128 5.33 16.51 11.18
N GLY A 129 4.33 17.38 10.97
CA GLY A 129 4.48 18.64 10.21
C GLY A 129 4.65 18.44 8.70
N LYS A 130 4.28 17.25 8.20
CA LYS A 130 4.34 16.92 6.78
C LYS A 130 2.98 16.53 6.25
N GLN A 131 2.75 16.87 5.00
CA GLN A 131 1.53 16.60 4.26
C GLN A 131 1.85 15.99 2.90
N GLN A 132 0.94 15.14 2.41
CA GLN A 132 0.98 14.68 1.03
C GLN A 132 0.19 15.64 0.12
N ARG A 133 0.76 15.92 -1.06
CA ARG A 133 0.08 16.55 -2.20
C ARG A 133 0.19 15.63 -3.40
N GLU A 134 -0.92 15.39 -4.08
CA GLU A 134 -0.95 14.64 -5.33
C GLU A 134 -0.92 15.63 -6.50
N VAL A 135 0.09 15.55 -7.36
CA VAL A 135 0.23 16.37 -8.57
C VAL A 135 0.06 15.50 -9.79
N VAL A 136 -1.05 15.71 -10.51
CA VAL A 136 -1.36 15.02 -11.76
C VAL A 136 -1.15 15.99 -12.92
N VAL A 137 -0.28 15.61 -13.86
CA VAL A 137 -0.03 16.37 -15.10
C VAL A 137 -0.71 15.66 -16.26
N LEU A 138 -1.61 16.35 -16.92
CA LEU A 138 -2.37 15.87 -18.08
C LEU A 138 -2.02 16.71 -19.32
N TRP A 139 -2.24 16.14 -20.51
CA TRP A 139 -2.17 16.86 -21.79
C TRP A 139 -3.44 16.68 -22.62
N GLU A 140 -3.63 17.48 -23.66
CA GLU A 140 -4.71 17.25 -24.62
C GLU A 140 -4.24 16.24 -25.68
N LEU A 141 -4.77 15.01 -25.56
CA LEU A 141 -4.29 13.87 -26.33
C LEU A 141 -4.48 14.02 -27.85
N LYS A 142 -5.57 14.67 -28.30
CA LYS A 142 -5.81 14.90 -29.74
C LYS A 142 -4.78 15.86 -30.31
N GLN A 143 -4.45 16.92 -29.58
CA GLN A 143 -3.41 17.87 -29.98
C GLN A 143 -2.05 17.17 -30.04
N VAL A 144 -1.70 16.38 -29.03
CA VAL A 144 -0.44 15.62 -29.02
C VAL A 144 -0.35 14.66 -30.20
N PHE A 145 -1.42 13.92 -30.52
CA PHE A 145 -1.45 13.05 -31.69
C PHE A 145 -1.35 13.80 -33.01
N GLN A 146 -1.97 14.97 -33.14
CA GLN A 146 -1.86 15.81 -34.35
C GLN A 146 -0.42 16.26 -34.57
N GLU A 147 0.28 16.67 -33.50
CA GLU A 147 1.67 17.07 -33.55
C GLU A 147 2.59 15.88 -33.89
N ILE A 148 2.37 14.71 -33.29
CA ILE A 148 3.10 13.48 -33.62
C ILE A 148 2.87 13.06 -35.08
N ALA A 149 1.64 13.13 -35.56
CA ALA A 149 1.28 12.75 -36.92
C ALA A 149 1.86 13.70 -37.99
N ALA A 150 2.23 14.92 -37.61
CA ALA A 150 2.90 15.89 -38.48
C ALA A 150 4.44 15.73 -38.50
N GLY A 151 5.01 14.98 -37.56
CA GLY A 151 6.46 14.74 -37.47
C GLY A 151 6.96 13.63 -38.38
N GLU A 152 8.23 13.70 -38.76
CA GLU A 152 8.91 12.61 -39.46
C GLU A 152 9.43 11.55 -38.47
N PRO A 153 9.47 10.25 -38.82
CA PRO A 153 9.11 9.66 -40.12
C PRO A 153 7.61 9.34 -40.29
N ILE A 154 6.78 9.67 -39.30
CA ILE A 154 5.35 9.29 -39.23
C ILE A 154 4.55 9.91 -40.37
N ALA A 155 4.79 11.19 -40.68
CA ALA A 155 4.12 11.90 -41.76
C ALA A 155 4.38 11.24 -43.13
N THR A 156 5.64 10.89 -43.44
CA THR A 156 6.00 10.18 -44.68
C THR A 156 5.35 8.82 -44.77
N LEU A 157 5.44 7.99 -43.74
CA LEU A 157 4.85 6.64 -43.76
C LEU A 157 3.32 6.70 -43.89
N ARG A 158 2.67 7.66 -43.21
CA ARG A 158 1.22 7.91 -43.33
C ARG A 158 0.83 8.30 -44.76
N ALA A 159 1.65 9.10 -45.44
CA ALA A 159 1.40 9.48 -46.83
C ALA A 159 1.59 8.30 -47.80
N GLN A 160 2.55 7.41 -47.55
CA GLN A 160 2.81 6.22 -48.39
C GLN A 160 1.64 5.22 -48.37
N ILE A 161 0.98 5.05 -47.23
CA ILE A 161 -0.16 4.15 -47.09
C ILE A 161 -1.51 4.80 -47.43
N ALA A 162 -1.53 6.11 -47.67
CA ALA A 162 -2.75 6.86 -47.96
C ALA A 162 -3.31 6.42 -49.32
N GLY A 163 -4.53 5.88 -49.32
CA GLY A 163 -5.21 5.42 -50.53
C GLY A 163 -4.97 3.95 -50.91
N LEU A 164 -4.12 3.22 -50.18
CA LEU A 164 -3.94 1.77 -50.32
C LEU A 164 -4.92 0.99 -49.43
N SER A 165 -5.29 -0.23 -49.85
CA SER A 165 -6.21 -1.05 -49.06
C SER A 165 -5.57 -1.50 -47.73
N PRO A 166 -6.37 -1.74 -46.67
CA PRO A 166 -5.86 -2.24 -45.40
C PRO A 166 -5.10 -3.57 -45.53
N ASP A 167 -5.55 -4.46 -46.41
CA ASP A 167 -4.98 -5.79 -46.63
C ASP A 167 -3.59 -5.74 -47.30
N GLU A 168 -3.34 -4.73 -48.14
CA GLU A 168 -2.05 -4.52 -48.81
C GLU A 168 -1.02 -3.81 -47.92
N THR A 169 -1.45 -3.20 -46.81
CA THR A 169 -0.61 -2.33 -45.96
C THR A 169 -0.57 -2.74 -44.50
N VAL A 170 -0.86 -4.02 -44.20
CA VAL A 170 -0.92 -4.53 -42.83
C VAL A 170 0.39 -4.25 -42.07
N ASN A 171 1.54 -4.56 -42.67
CA ASN A 171 2.84 -4.39 -42.04
C ASN A 171 3.18 -2.90 -41.82
N GLU A 172 2.92 -2.06 -42.81
CA GLU A 172 3.16 -0.62 -42.76
C GLU A 172 2.27 0.06 -41.71
N ARG A 173 1.02 -0.40 -41.55
CA ARG A 173 0.10 0.11 -40.51
C ARG A 173 0.53 -0.30 -39.11
N ILE A 174 1.05 -1.53 -38.95
CA ILE A 174 1.64 -1.97 -37.68
C ILE A 174 2.87 -1.11 -37.36
N ALA A 175 3.77 -0.91 -38.33
CA ALA A 175 4.95 -0.07 -38.16
C ALA A 175 4.59 1.38 -37.83
N LEU A 176 3.58 1.95 -38.49
CA LEU A 176 3.07 3.29 -38.18
C LEU A 176 2.54 3.38 -36.75
N GLY A 177 1.77 2.39 -36.30
CA GLY A 177 1.27 2.31 -34.93
C GLY A 177 2.40 2.25 -33.90
N GLN A 178 3.44 1.46 -34.17
CA GLN A 178 4.63 1.36 -33.32
C GLN A 178 5.39 2.71 -33.25
N LEU A 179 5.56 3.40 -34.37
CA LEU A 179 6.21 4.71 -34.41
C LEU A 179 5.43 5.77 -33.64
N VAL A 180 4.10 5.80 -33.81
CA VAL A 180 3.22 6.72 -33.07
C VAL A 180 3.29 6.44 -31.57
N HIS A 181 3.23 5.17 -31.17
CA HIS A 181 3.34 4.79 -29.75
C HIS A 181 4.71 5.18 -29.17
N ALA A 182 5.80 4.89 -29.89
CA ALA A 182 7.15 5.26 -29.46
C ALA A 182 7.32 6.79 -29.32
N ALA A 183 6.81 7.57 -30.28
CA ALA A 183 6.84 9.03 -30.21
C ALA A 183 6.02 9.58 -29.04
N LEU A 184 4.86 8.98 -28.75
CA LEU A 184 4.03 9.35 -27.61
C LEU A 184 4.76 9.06 -26.28
N GLN A 185 5.35 7.87 -26.13
CA GLN A 185 6.09 7.50 -24.92
C GLN A 185 7.35 8.35 -24.73
N GLN A 186 8.08 8.64 -25.80
CA GLN A 186 9.23 9.55 -25.75
C GLN A 186 8.82 10.92 -25.22
N ARG A 187 7.77 11.50 -25.80
CA ARG A 187 7.29 12.82 -25.38
C ARG A 187 6.75 12.82 -23.95
N ARG A 188 6.08 11.74 -23.53
CA ARG A 188 5.66 11.53 -22.13
C ARG A 188 6.87 11.56 -21.22
N GLY A 189 7.90 10.78 -21.55
CA GLY A 189 9.13 10.69 -20.77
C GLY A 189 9.86 12.02 -20.64
N GLU A 190 9.97 12.78 -21.73
CA GLU A 190 10.63 14.09 -21.73
C GLU A 190 9.91 15.12 -20.84
N ILE A 191 8.58 15.23 -20.96
CA ILE A 191 7.78 16.15 -20.14
C ILE A 191 7.75 15.68 -18.68
N GLY A 192 7.52 14.38 -18.46
CA GLY A 192 7.48 13.77 -17.14
C GLY A 192 8.79 13.94 -16.38
N ALA A 193 9.94 13.70 -17.03
CA ALA A 193 11.25 13.90 -16.42
C ALA A 193 11.49 15.36 -15.99
N GLN A 194 11.04 16.32 -16.79
CA GLN A 194 11.15 17.75 -16.44
C GLN A 194 10.24 18.13 -15.27
N ALA A 195 9.00 17.63 -15.24
CA ALA A 195 8.08 17.84 -14.13
C ALA A 195 8.62 17.23 -12.83
N ILE A 196 9.13 16.00 -12.88
CA ILE A 196 9.76 15.33 -11.74
C ILE A 196 10.96 16.13 -11.23
N ALA A 197 11.86 16.55 -12.13
CA ALA A 197 13.06 17.28 -11.75
C ALA A 197 12.73 18.60 -11.04
N GLN A 198 11.73 19.35 -11.52
CA GLN A 198 11.31 20.60 -10.88
C GLN A 198 10.69 20.39 -9.50
N LEU A 199 9.85 19.37 -9.35
CA LEU A 199 9.10 19.15 -8.10
C LEU A 199 9.91 18.39 -7.05
N ARG A 200 10.98 17.68 -7.46
CA ARG A 200 11.83 16.88 -6.56
C ARG A 200 12.50 17.73 -5.49
N ASP A 201 13.00 18.92 -5.85
CA ASP A 201 13.76 19.77 -4.92
C ASP A 201 12.88 20.41 -3.83
N MET A 202 11.58 20.45 -4.06
CA MET A 202 10.61 21.02 -3.13
C MET A 202 10.15 20.03 -2.07
N ALA A 203 10.09 18.76 -2.45
CA ALA A 203 9.55 17.70 -1.64
C ALA A 203 10.65 17.01 -0.84
N ASP A 204 10.38 16.73 0.43
CA ASP A 204 11.22 15.86 1.25
C ASP A 204 11.32 14.47 0.62
N ASP A 205 10.22 14.04 -0.02
CA ASP A 205 10.14 12.79 -0.73
C ASP A 205 9.13 12.84 -1.89
N LEU A 206 9.35 12.01 -2.90
CA LEU A 206 8.55 11.99 -4.13
C LEU A 206 8.39 10.56 -4.61
N ILE A 207 7.15 10.19 -4.91
CA ILE A 207 6.79 8.90 -5.53
C ILE A 207 6.12 9.18 -6.87
N VAL A 208 6.61 8.53 -7.93
CA VAL A 208 5.96 8.54 -9.24
C VAL A 208 4.93 7.42 -9.26
N ASN A 209 3.66 7.76 -9.39
CA ASN A 209 2.57 6.80 -9.45
C ASN A 209 2.39 6.26 -10.89
N PRO A 210 1.92 5.01 -11.07
CA PRO A 210 1.58 4.50 -12.38
C PRO A 210 0.57 5.40 -13.11
N SER A 211 0.77 5.60 -14.41
CA SER A 211 -0.18 6.33 -15.24
C SER A 211 -1.43 5.48 -15.51
N MET A 212 -2.61 6.09 -15.38
CA MET A 212 -3.89 5.38 -15.57
C MET A 212 -4.23 5.18 -17.05
N ASP A 213 -3.93 6.16 -17.89
CA ASP A 213 -4.24 6.15 -19.32
C ASP A 213 -3.29 7.08 -20.10
N ASP A 214 -3.50 7.17 -21.43
CA ASP A 214 -2.62 7.92 -22.32
C ASP A 214 -2.72 9.45 -22.21
N SER A 215 -3.76 9.98 -21.56
CA SER A 215 -3.92 11.42 -21.32
C SER A 215 -3.06 11.92 -20.16
N MET A 216 -2.62 11.01 -19.29
CA MET A 216 -1.78 11.30 -18.16
C MET A 216 -0.30 11.28 -18.57
N VAL A 217 0.39 12.38 -18.26
CA VAL A 217 1.82 12.52 -18.50
C VAL A 217 2.60 11.93 -17.33
N VAL A 218 2.26 12.38 -16.12
CA VAL A 218 2.85 11.91 -14.88
C VAL A 218 1.86 12.11 -13.73
N ASN A 219 1.88 11.20 -12.76
CA ASN A 219 1.18 11.35 -11.50
C ASN A 219 2.18 11.24 -10.36
N LEU A 220 2.23 12.23 -9.47
CA LEU A 220 3.25 12.35 -8.43
C LEU A 220 2.58 12.49 -7.07
N ALA A 221 3.02 11.69 -6.10
CA ALA A 221 2.81 11.98 -4.69
C ALA A 221 4.04 12.74 -4.16
N LEU A 222 3.82 13.92 -3.59
CA LEU A 222 4.85 14.76 -2.98
C LEU A 222 4.64 14.75 -1.46
N LEU A 223 5.72 14.51 -0.71
CA LEU A 223 5.75 14.72 0.74
C LEU A 223 6.40 16.07 1.02
N LEU A 224 5.65 16.98 1.62
CA LEU A 224 6.04 18.36 1.83
C LEU A 224 5.91 18.73 3.30
N ASP A 225 6.80 19.59 3.78
CA ASP A 225 6.61 20.31 5.02
C ASP A 225 5.41 21.28 4.87
N ASP A 226 4.60 21.42 5.92
CA ASP A 226 3.42 22.30 5.91
C ASP A 226 3.76 23.75 5.54
N ALA A 227 4.96 24.22 5.91
CA ALA A 227 5.41 25.57 5.61
C ALA A 227 5.70 25.85 4.13
N ARG A 228 5.81 24.81 3.28
CA ARG A 228 6.16 24.93 1.85
C ARG A 228 4.97 25.00 0.90
N GLU A 229 3.75 25.14 1.41
CA GLU A 229 2.54 25.16 0.58
C GLU A 229 2.55 26.28 -0.47
N SER A 230 2.86 27.52 -0.06
CA SER A 230 2.89 28.65 -1.00
C SER A 230 4.00 28.54 -2.06
N ASP A 231 5.11 27.87 -1.71
CA ASP A 231 6.19 27.65 -2.66
C ASP A 231 5.74 26.67 -3.75
N LEU A 232 4.98 25.62 -3.39
CA LEU A 232 4.47 24.62 -4.33
C LEU A 232 3.64 25.26 -5.44
N ASP A 233 2.68 26.12 -5.07
CA ASP A 233 1.83 26.79 -6.05
C ASP A 233 2.65 27.60 -7.07
N ALA A 234 3.65 28.36 -6.60
CA ALA A 234 4.54 29.13 -7.47
C ALA A 234 5.38 28.23 -8.41
N GLN A 235 5.80 27.05 -7.93
CA GLN A 235 6.51 26.11 -8.78
C GLN A 235 5.60 25.45 -9.82
N LEU A 236 4.35 25.14 -9.47
CA LEU A 236 3.37 24.59 -10.41
C LEU A 236 3.07 25.61 -11.53
N ASP A 237 2.95 26.90 -11.21
CA ASP A 237 2.83 27.97 -12.20
C ASP A 237 4.05 28.06 -13.12
N THR A 238 5.25 27.91 -12.55
CA THR A 238 6.51 27.88 -13.32
C THR A 238 6.56 26.67 -14.26
N LEU A 239 6.10 25.51 -13.79
CA LEU A 239 6.01 24.28 -14.58
C LEU A 239 5.03 24.45 -15.74
N ASP A 240 3.86 25.02 -15.52
CA ASP A 240 2.88 25.27 -16.59
C ASP A 240 3.41 26.26 -17.64
N ALA A 241 4.08 27.33 -17.18
CA ALA A 241 4.71 28.32 -18.04
C ALA A 241 5.81 27.71 -18.95
N LEU A 242 6.60 26.76 -18.44
CA LEU A 242 7.64 26.06 -19.22
C LEU A 242 7.07 25.36 -20.45
N PHE A 243 5.85 24.84 -20.35
CA PHE A 243 5.18 24.13 -21.45
C PHE A 243 4.20 25.00 -22.24
N GLY A 244 4.14 26.30 -21.93
CA GLY A 244 3.33 27.29 -22.61
C GLY A 244 1.84 27.12 -22.38
N GLY A 245 1.42 26.67 -21.19
CA GLY A 245 0.01 26.48 -20.83
C GLY A 245 -0.68 25.33 -21.58
N ARG A 246 0.11 24.38 -22.12
CA ARG A 246 -0.41 23.22 -22.86
C ARG A 246 -0.71 22.01 -21.99
N LEU A 247 -0.35 22.08 -20.71
CA LEU A 247 -0.60 21.04 -19.74
C LEU A 247 -1.79 21.43 -18.87
N GLN A 248 -2.49 20.42 -18.36
CA GLN A 248 -3.48 20.60 -17.31
C GLN A 248 -2.89 19.99 -16.05
N ILE A 249 -2.45 20.85 -15.13
CA ILE A 249 -1.85 20.43 -13.86
C ILE A 249 -2.94 20.49 -12.79
N ARG A 250 -3.13 19.38 -12.07
CA ARG A 250 -4.04 19.28 -10.94
C ARG A 250 -3.24 18.97 -9.68
N CYS A 251 -3.42 19.78 -8.65
CA CYS A 251 -2.85 19.54 -7.32
C CYS A 251 -4.00 19.20 -6.36
N VAL A 252 -3.89 18.08 -5.63
CA VAL A 252 -4.89 17.61 -4.66
C VAL A 252 -4.24 17.42 -3.30
N GLY A 253 -4.90 17.95 -2.26
CA GLY A 253 -4.49 17.84 -0.86
C GLY A 253 -4.82 19.10 -0.06
N PRO A 254 -4.49 19.15 1.23
CA PRO A 254 -3.70 18.17 2.01
C PRO A 254 -4.32 16.81 2.15
N LEU A 255 -3.50 15.78 1.98
CA LEU A 255 -3.85 14.38 2.24
C LEU A 255 -2.93 13.80 3.32
N PRO A 256 -3.44 12.83 4.11
CA PRO A 256 -2.60 11.93 4.89
C PRO A 256 -1.51 11.30 4.00
N PRO A 257 -0.35 10.93 4.57
CA PRO A 257 0.79 10.45 3.81
C PRO A 257 0.65 8.98 3.34
N TYR A 258 -0.49 8.61 2.74
CA TYR A 258 -0.81 7.23 2.33
C TYR A 258 0.27 6.58 1.46
N SER A 259 0.80 7.33 0.48
CA SER A 259 1.81 6.79 -0.44
C SER A 259 3.15 6.55 0.26
N PHE A 260 3.42 7.26 1.35
CA PHE A 260 4.71 7.21 2.05
C PHE A 260 4.72 6.29 3.26
N ALA A 261 3.60 6.24 4.00
CA ALA A 261 3.42 5.36 5.15
C ALA A 261 1.95 5.04 5.38
N THR A 262 1.59 3.77 5.17
CA THR A 262 0.29 3.21 5.53
C THR A 262 0.51 2.04 6.49
N LEU A 263 -0.14 2.07 7.65
CA LEU A 263 -0.10 0.94 8.59
C LEU A 263 -1.01 -0.18 8.09
N GLU A 264 -0.47 -1.38 7.98
CA GLU A 264 -1.22 -2.61 7.83
C GLU A 264 -1.20 -3.39 9.15
N ALA A 265 -2.39 -3.78 9.61
CA ALA A 265 -2.56 -4.65 10.77
C ALA A 265 -3.32 -5.91 10.34
N HIS A 266 -2.71 -7.08 10.54
CA HIS A 266 -3.29 -8.36 10.18
C HIS A 266 -3.47 -9.23 11.42
N VAL A 267 -4.70 -9.75 11.60
CA VAL A 267 -4.99 -10.80 12.58
C VAL A 267 -4.61 -12.14 11.96
N LEU A 268 -3.86 -12.95 12.69
CA LEU A 268 -3.48 -14.28 12.25
C LEU A 268 -4.56 -15.30 12.66
N PRO A 269 -5.20 -16.02 11.73
CA PRO A 269 -6.13 -17.08 12.09
C PRO A 269 -5.40 -18.18 12.86
N PHE A 270 -5.82 -18.47 14.10
CA PHE A 270 -5.18 -19.50 14.91
C PHE A 270 -5.11 -20.86 14.20
N ALA A 271 -6.16 -21.24 13.46
CA ALA A 271 -6.17 -22.49 12.72
C ALA A 271 -5.02 -22.60 11.69
N ALA A 272 -4.65 -21.49 11.04
CA ALA A 272 -3.53 -21.47 10.09
C ALA A 272 -2.18 -21.59 10.82
N ILE A 273 -2.04 -20.91 11.98
CA ILE A 273 -0.83 -21.03 12.81
C ILE A 273 -0.67 -22.44 13.37
N ASP A 274 -1.75 -23.02 13.88
CA ASP A 274 -1.72 -24.38 14.43
C ASP A 274 -1.41 -25.43 13.36
N ALA A 275 -1.98 -25.28 12.15
CA ALA A 275 -1.63 -26.13 11.01
C ALA A 275 -0.15 -26.01 10.64
N ALA A 276 0.39 -24.79 10.55
CA ALA A 276 1.81 -24.55 10.27
C ALA A 276 2.73 -25.13 11.37
N ARG A 277 2.35 -24.97 12.64
CA ARG A 277 3.04 -25.54 13.80
C ARG A 277 3.08 -27.07 13.73
N GLN A 278 1.94 -27.71 13.47
CA GLN A 278 1.84 -29.17 13.32
C GLN A 278 2.67 -29.66 12.13
N GLN A 279 2.65 -28.93 11.01
CA GLN A 279 3.42 -29.28 9.82
C GLN A 279 4.94 -29.23 10.04
N LEU A 280 5.44 -28.31 10.86
CA LEU A 280 6.85 -28.25 11.25
C LEU A 280 7.18 -29.11 12.47
N GLY A 281 6.19 -29.80 13.06
CA GLY A 281 6.39 -30.67 14.23
C GLY A 281 6.78 -29.92 15.51
N LEU A 282 6.31 -28.69 15.67
CA LEU A 282 6.68 -27.79 16.77
C LEU A 282 5.71 -27.90 17.96
N ALA A 283 6.23 -27.66 19.17
CA ALA A 283 5.42 -27.50 20.37
C ALA A 283 4.68 -26.14 20.38
N GLU A 284 3.78 -25.93 21.35
CA GLU A 284 3.10 -24.64 21.54
C GLU A 284 4.03 -23.55 22.09
N GLU A 285 5.14 -23.92 22.73
CA GLU A 285 6.19 -23.01 23.17
C GLU A 285 7.50 -23.45 22.54
N VAL A 286 8.12 -22.56 21.77
CA VAL A 286 9.36 -22.81 21.02
C VAL A 286 10.19 -21.53 20.95
N ASP A 287 11.50 -21.63 20.81
CA ASP A 287 12.31 -20.44 20.49
C ASP A 287 12.32 -20.18 18.97
N ALA A 288 12.52 -18.93 18.56
CA ALA A 288 12.53 -18.57 17.13
C ALA A 288 13.60 -19.35 16.33
N ALA A 289 14.72 -19.70 16.95
CA ALA A 289 15.74 -20.56 16.36
C ALA A 289 15.25 -22.00 16.10
N GLU A 290 14.32 -22.51 16.91
CA GLU A 290 13.76 -23.85 16.75
C GLU A 290 12.87 -23.95 15.51
N ILE A 291 12.06 -22.91 15.24
CA ILE A 291 11.24 -22.80 14.01
C ILE A 291 12.15 -22.93 12.77
N LYS A 292 13.26 -22.19 12.76
CA LYS A 292 14.23 -22.21 11.66
C LYS A 292 14.94 -23.55 11.51
N ARG A 293 15.28 -24.19 12.63
CA ARG A 293 15.93 -25.51 12.64
C ARG A 293 14.99 -26.60 12.11
N ALA A 294 13.74 -26.61 12.57
CA ALA A 294 12.72 -27.56 12.12
C ALA A 294 12.47 -27.44 10.61
N TYR A 295 12.29 -26.21 10.12
CA TYR A 295 12.15 -25.96 8.68
C TYR A 295 13.35 -26.46 7.87
N ARG A 296 14.59 -26.13 8.28
CA ARG A 296 15.80 -26.58 7.56
C ARG A 296 15.92 -28.10 7.51
N GLN A 297 15.58 -28.78 8.60
CA GLN A 297 15.61 -30.24 8.66
C GLN A 297 14.59 -30.88 7.71
N LEU A 298 13.35 -30.38 7.70
CA LEU A 298 12.29 -30.89 6.83
C LEU A 298 12.55 -30.54 5.36
N ALA A 299 12.97 -29.31 5.06
CA ALA A 299 13.31 -28.89 3.70
C ALA A 299 14.48 -29.70 3.13
N ALA A 300 15.50 -30.02 3.92
CA ALA A 300 16.59 -30.88 3.48
C ALA A 300 16.11 -32.31 3.13
N GLN A 301 15.13 -32.84 3.87
CA GLN A 301 14.56 -34.17 3.60
C GLN A 301 13.58 -34.17 2.41
N ALA A 302 12.90 -33.05 2.20
CA ALA A 302 11.90 -32.86 1.15
C ALA A 302 12.47 -32.31 -0.18
N HIS A 303 13.79 -32.08 -0.28
CA HIS A 303 14.38 -31.40 -1.43
C HIS A 303 14.08 -32.15 -2.74
N PRO A 304 13.60 -31.48 -3.81
CA PRO A 304 13.24 -32.12 -5.08
C PRO A 304 14.39 -32.90 -5.71
N ASP A 305 15.63 -32.41 -5.60
CA ASP A 305 16.82 -33.10 -6.13
C ASP A 305 17.11 -34.44 -5.45
N LEU A 306 16.68 -34.60 -4.19
CA LEU A 306 16.81 -35.86 -3.43
C LEU A 306 15.58 -36.76 -3.60
N ASN A 307 14.46 -36.21 -4.07
CA ASN A 307 13.19 -36.92 -4.27
C ASN A 307 12.57 -36.62 -5.66
N PRO A 308 13.27 -36.88 -6.77
CA PRO A 308 12.82 -36.50 -8.12
C PRO A 308 11.58 -37.27 -8.60
N SER A 309 11.19 -38.35 -7.90
CA SER A 309 10.04 -39.21 -8.21
C SER A 309 8.83 -38.98 -7.31
N ALA A 310 8.90 -38.05 -6.34
CA ALA A 310 7.75 -37.78 -5.48
C ALA A 310 6.75 -36.86 -6.20
N GLU A 311 5.56 -37.39 -6.47
CA GLU A 311 4.48 -36.77 -7.25
C GLU A 311 4.01 -35.40 -6.71
N HIS A 312 4.46 -35.02 -5.50
CA HIS A 312 4.10 -33.76 -4.81
C HIS A 312 5.29 -33.05 -4.13
N ALA A 313 6.54 -33.32 -4.52
CA ALA A 313 7.73 -32.74 -3.85
C ALA A 313 7.74 -31.20 -3.84
N VAL A 314 7.33 -30.57 -4.95
CA VAL A 314 7.28 -29.10 -5.08
C VAL A 314 6.20 -28.51 -4.16
N ALA A 315 4.96 -29.03 -4.22
CA ALA A 315 3.86 -28.56 -3.39
C ALA A 315 4.16 -28.74 -1.89
N HIS A 316 4.82 -29.83 -1.51
CA HIS A 316 5.24 -30.05 -0.13
C HIS A 316 6.30 -29.02 0.32
N MET A 317 7.26 -28.69 -0.54
CA MET A 317 8.26 -27.65 -0.26
C MET A 317 7.63 -26.26 -0.12
N GLU A 318 6.69 -25.92 -1.01
CA GLU A 318 5.93 -24.67 -0.94
C GLU A 318 5.16 -24.57 0.39
N ALA A 319 4.48 -25.64 0.79
CA ALA A 319 3.77 -25.70 2.06
C ALA A 319 4.74 -25.52 3.25
N LEU A 320 5.90 -26.19 3.26
CA LEU A 320 6.89 -26.05 4.34
C LEU A 320 7.44 -24.62 4.42
N THR A 321 7.69 -24.01 3.26
CA THR A 321 8.17 -22.64 3.15
C THR A 321 7.11 -21.66 3.68
N GLY A 322 5.85 -21.84 3.30
CA GLY A 322 4.72 -21.04 3.80
C GLY A 322 4.55 -21.16 5.31
N ALA A 323 4.58 -22.38 5.86
CA ALA A 323 4.51 -22.62 7.30
C ALA A 323 5.66 -21.91 8.05
N TYR A 324 6.89 -22.04 7.54
CA TYR A 324 8.06 -21.36 8.13
C TYR A 324 7.93 -19.84 8.09
N GLN A 325 7.49 -19.26 6.98
CA GLN A 325 7.30 -17.81 6.84
C GLN A 325 6.24 -17.30 7.82
N LEU A 326 5.12 -18.00 7.93
CA LEU A 326 4.02 -17.63 8.82
C LEU A 326 4.45 -17.64 10.30
N LEU A 327 5.07 -18.74 10.76
CA LEU A 327 5.53 -18.85 12.14
C LEU A 327 6.68 -17.86 12.44
N SER A 328 7.57 -17.62 11.48
CA SER A 328 8.64 -16.63 11.64
C SER A 328 8.09 -15.20 11.76
N ALA A 329 7.03 -14.87 11.02
CA ALA A 329 6.36 -13.58 11.13
C ALA A 329 5.72 -13.40 12.51
N LEU A 330 5.00 -14.43 13.01
CA LEU A 330 4.43 -14.43 14.36
C LEU A 330 5.53 -14.30 15.44
N ALA A 331 6.60 -15.10 15.34
CA ALA A 331 7.71 -15.05 16.29
C ALA A 331 8.37 -13.67 16.32
N LYS A 332 8.51 -13.01 15.16
CA LYS A 332 9.00 -11.63 15.09
C LYS A 332 8.03 -10.63 15.72
N ALA A 333 6.73 -10.83 15.55
CA ALA A 333 5.71 -9.96 16.13
C ALA A 333 5.61 -10.08 17.66
N GLN A 334 5.93 -11.24 18.22
CA GLN A 334 6.03 -11.47 19.67
C GLN A 334 7.39 -11.04 20.27
N ALA A 335 8.37 -10.70 19.42
CA ALA A 335 9.71 -10.36 19.87
C ALA A 335 9.69 -9.09 20.74
N PRO A 336 10.54 -9.00 21.78
CA PRO A 336 10.69 -7.78 22.56
C PRO A 336 11.18 -6.62 21.67
N ALA A 337 10.62 -5.43 21.86
CA ALA A 337 10.92 -4.22 21.08
C ALA A 337 12.42 -3.83 21.03
N ALA A 338 13.22 -4.25 22.03
CA ALA A 338 14.64 -3.90 22.18
C ALA A 338 15.64 -5.00 21.76
N SER A 339 15.21 -6.04 21.04
CA SER A 339 16.08 -7.17 20.70
C SER A 339 16.79 -7.01 19.35
N ASP A 340 17.98 -6.38 19.36
CA ASP A 340 18.93 -6.42 18.23
C ASP A 340 19.76 -7.74 18.19
N ALA A 341 19.47 -8.70 19.09
CA ALA A 341 20.26 -9.93 19.27
C ALA A 341 19.53 -11.22 18.83
N ILE A 342 20.34 -12.13 18.29
CA ILE A 342 20.13 -13.48 17.75
C ILE A 342 18.90 -14.24 18.32
N ASN A 343 17.88 -14.48 17.47
CA ASN A 343 16.90 -15.58 17.35
C ASN A 343 16.46 -16.47 18.56
N ASP A 344 16.73 -16.13 19.82
CA ASP A 344 16.52 -17.01 20.98
C ASP A 344 15.51 -16.43 21.98
N TRP A 345 14.44 -15.80 21.49
CA TRP A 345 13.31 -15.41 22.34
C TRP A 345 12.18 -16.46 22.25
N PRO A 346 11.45 -16.66 23.36
CA PRO A 346 10.33 -17.59 23.38
C PRO A 346 9.23 -17.08 22.44
N CYS A 347 8.67 -18.01 21.68
CA CYS A 347 7.52 -17.83 20.82
C CYS A 347 6.41 -18.78 21.26
N TYR A 348 5.24 -18.20 21.50
CA TYR A 348 4.05 -18.88 21.96
C TYR A 348 3.09 -19.05 20.79
N LEU A 349 2.95 -20.29 20.34
CA LEU A 349 2.10 -20.74 19.25
C LEU A 349 0.74 -21.27 19.75
N ASP A 350 0.47 -21.18 21.06
CA ASP A 350 -0.83 -21.49 21.64
C ASP A 350 -1.90 -20.46 21.22
N ARG A 351 -3.17 -20.87 21.34
CA ARG A 351 -4.32 -20.05 20.93
C ARG A 351 -4.31 -18.66 21.56
N ALA A 352 -4.10 -18.58 22.87
CA ALA A 352 -4.22 -17.31 23.58
C ALA A 352 -3.10 -16.34 23.20
N ALA A 353 -1.88 -16.82 22.94
CA ALA A 353 -0.79 -15.98 22.46
C ALA A 353 -1.01 -15.52 21.00
N VAL A 354 -1.45 -16.42 20.12
CA VAL A 354 -1.72 -16.11 18.72
C VAL A 354 -2.83 -15.08 18.57
N GLU A 355 -3.96 -15.28 19.26
CA GLU A 355 -5.12 -14.38 19.19
C GLU A 355 -4.83 -12.98 19.78
N ARG A 356 -3.77 -12.84 20.59
CA ARG A 356 -3.30 -11.54 21.13
C ARG A 356 -2.19 -10.88 20.30
N THR A 357 -1.67 -11.55 19.28
CA THR A 357 -0.57 -11.03 18.46
C THR A 357 -1.10 -10.53 17.12
N LEU A 358 -0.73 -9.30 16.75
CA LEU A 358 -1.03 -8.71 15.45
C LEU A 358 0.23 -8.68 14.59
N LEU A 359 0.11 -8.86 13.27
CA LEU A 359 1.21 -8.52 12.36
C LEU A 359 1.05 -7.07 11.94
N LEU A 360 1.99 -6.23 12.39
CA LEU A 360 2.03 -4.80 12.08
C LEU A 360 3.16 -4.52 11.10
N ALA A 361 2.84 -3.79 10.03
CA ALA A 361 3.83 -3.30 9.08
C ALA A 361 3.44 -1.91 8.59
N VAL A 362 4.41 -1.01 8.46
CA VAL A 362 4.22 0.25 7.73
C VAL A 362 4.69 0.02 6.31
N VAL A 363 3.75 0.12 5.37
CA VAL A 363 3.98 -0.07 3.95
C VAL A 363 4.09 1.28 3.28
N ARG A 364 5.10 1.40 2.42
CA ARG A 364 5.27 2.51 1.49
C ARG A 364 4.87 2.03 0.11
N GLN A 365 4.19 2.88 -0.65
CA GLN A 365 3.87 2.58 -2.04
C GLN A 365 5.15 2.52 -2.89
N GLU A 366 5.25 1.51 -3.75
CA GLU A 366 6.31 1.42 -4.74
C GLU A 366 5.98 2.38 -5.90
N GLY A 367 6.95 3.23 -6.26
CA GLY A 367 6.84 4.09 -7.43
C GLY A 367 7.01 3.30 -8.73
N ALA A 368 6.45 3.83 -9.82
CA ALA A 368 6.84 3.43 -11.16
C ALA A 368 8.31 3.87 -11.39
N ASN A 369 9.12 2.97 -11.93
CA ASN A 369 10.52 3.25 -12.31
C ASN A 369 10.61 4.15 -13.54
#